data_AF-A0A2W6C965-F1
#
_entry.id   AF-A0A2W6C965-F1
#
_cell.length_a   1.000
_cell.length_b   1.000
_cell.length_c   1.000
_cell.angle_alpha   90.00
_cell.angle_beta   90.00
_cell.angle_gamma   90.00
#
_symmetry.space_group_name_H-M   'P 1'
#
loop_
_entity.id
_entity.type
_entity.pdbx_description
1 polymer ?
#
loop_
_entity_poly.entity_id
_entity_poly.type
_entity_poly.pdbx_seq_one_letter_code
_entity_poly.pdbx_strand_id
1 'polypeptide(L)'
;MLVCPESKLRLTSVPIEAAVDKLDDGRGLSTRRGLPADLADVSSVLMREDGACGFPELGRVPVLMAPEAFVASGSLPAVDVSDPRYAEAYDEDEYYSTGAETRMPSTPAELGDVPLGHLIAAAARSSHSFPEPRGLWIDAIYDCAAQHEAYRHLAPVAGKRILQLGGIASHAVKFLLVGAAESWLLTPMIGEARASLRLARAAGVEDRLHCVVGIGEELPFEDAAFDAIYSGGSIHHTVTPLSLFECRRVLRAGGRFAAVDPWRTPFYRIGIAVFGKREPIHCRPLNPARVAPLYEAFSRAQVVHHGALTRYPLLVLQKLGVSASLGAAWWINRVDDLACSMAPGLRRLGSSVTLLGTVGLTD
;
A
#
# COMPACT_ATOMS: atom_id res chain seq x y z
N MET A 1 -6.19 15.15 -10.36
CA MET A 1 -5.42 14.08 -9.71
C MET A 1 -6.01 12.70 -9.96
N LEU A 2 -7.31 12.47 -9.75
CA LEU A 2 -7.91 11.16 -9.98
C LEU A 2 -8.29 10.97 -11.46
N VAL A 3 -7.99 9.78 -11.98
CA VAL A 3 -8.29 9.36 -13.36
C VAL A 3 -8.94 7.97 -13.36
N CYS A 4 -9.63 7.65 -14.44
CA CYS A 4 -10.20 6.33 -14.66
C CYS A 4 -9.08 5.26 -14.65
N PRO A 5 -9.21 4.17 -13.86
CA PRO A 5 -8.17 3.14 -13.74
C PRO A 5 -7.71 2.55 -15.08
N GLU A 6 -8.63 2.28 -16.00
CA GLU A 6 -8.31 1.65 -17.30
C GLU A 6 -7.90 2.67 -18.37
N SER A 7 -8.70 3.73 -18.54
CA SER A 7 -8.54 4.66 -19.68
C SER A 7 -7.63 5.85 -19.38
N LYS A 8 -7.34 6.10 -18.09
CA LYS A 8 -6.65 7.29 -17.58
C LYS A 8 -7.31 8.63 -17.95
N LEU A 9 -8.55 8.60 -18.46
CA LEU A 9 -9.37 9.79 -18.66
C LEU A 9 -9.73 10.44 -17.33
N ARG A 10 -9.90 11.76 -17.35
CA ARG A 10 -10.15 12.55 -16.14
C ARG A 10 -11.48 12.16 -15.49
N LEU A 11 -11.49 12.16 -14.16
CA LEU A 11 -12.69 12.00 -13.36
C LEU A 11 -13.11 13.33 -12.72
N THR A 12 -14.42 13.60 -12.71
CA THR A 12 -15.00 14.78 -12.05
C THR A 12 -16.15 14.34 -11.15
N SER A 13 -16.13 14.80 -9.89
CA SER A 13 -17.20 14.49 -8.94
C SER A 13 -18.47 15.25 -9.30
N VAL A 14 -19.59 14.54 -9.34
CA VAL A 14 -20.94 15.09 -9.49
C VAL A 14 -21.89 14.45 -8.45
N PRO A 15 -22.98 15.13 -8.07
CA PRO A 15 -24.02 14.53 -7.23
C PRO A 15 -24.59 13.25 -7.85
N ILE A 16 -25.00 12.29 -7.01
CA ILE A 16 -25.49 10.99 -7.47
C ILE A 16 -26.69 11.11 -8.43
N GLU A 17 -27.61 12.03 -8.18
CA GLU A 17 -28.80 12.23 -9.03
C GLU A 17 -28.38 12.64 -10.46
N ALA A 18 -27.43 13.58 -10.56
CA ALA A 18 -26.90 14.02 -11.85
C ALA A 18 -26.08 12.94 -12.57
N ALA A 19 -25.50 12.00 -11.83
CA ALA A 19 -24.80 10.85 -12.41
C ALA A 19 -25.79 9.82 -12.96
N VAL A 20 -26.83 9.49 -12.19
CA VAL A 20 -27.89 8.57 -12.61
C VAL A 20 -28.55 9.07 -13.88
N ASP A 21 -28.94 10.35 -13.95
CA ASP A 21 -29.57 10.95 -15.13
C ASP A 21 -28.69 10.88 -16.40
N LYS A 22 -27.36 10.85 -16.24
CA LYS A 22 -26.40 10.78 -17.36
C LYS A 22 -26.06 9.36 -17.76
N LEU A 23 -25.94 8.47 -16.78
CA LEU A 23 -25.47 7.10 -16.99
C LEU A 23 -26.62 6.14 -17.30
N ASP A 24 -27.82 6.39 -16.80
CA ASP A 24 -28.99 5.56 -17.08
C ASP A 24 -29.66 6.04 -18.37
N ASP A 25 -29.49 5.26 -19.45
CA ASP A 25 -30.13 5.51 -20.74
C ASP A 25 -31.48 4.79 -20.89
N GLY A 26 -32.10 4.41 -19.77
CA GLY A 26 -33.35 3.66 -19.70
C GLY A 26 -33.17 2.15 -19.59
N ARG A 27 -31.92 1.66 -19.56
CA ARG A 27 -31.57 0.24 -19.34
C ARG A 27 -31.35 -0.09 -17.86
N GLY A 28 -31.35 0.90 -16.98
CA GLY A 28 -30.98 0.76 -15.58
C GLY A 28 -29.47 0.81 -15.38
N LEU A 29 -29.07 1.21 -14.18
CA LEU A 29 -27.67 1.34 -13.79
C LEU A 29 -27.13 0.03 -13.20
N SER A 30 -25.97 -0.41 -13.69
CA SER A 30 -25.25 -1.57 -13.17
C SER A 30 -23.77 -1.28 -12.95
N THR A 31 -23.10 -2.13 -12.20
CA THR A 31 -21.64 -2.21 -12.14
C THR A 31 -21.09 -2.96 -13.36
N ARG A 32 -19.80 -2.81 -13.67
CA ARG A 32 -19.13 -3.59 -14.72
C ARG A 32 -18.88 -5.05 -14.35
N ARG A 33 -19.12 -5.48 -13.11
CA ARG A 33 -19.21 -6.92 -12.74
C ARG A 33 -20.60 -7.53 -12.96
N GLY A 34 -21.57 -6.75 -13.48
CA GLY A 34 -22.90 -7.24 -13.84
C GLY A 34 -23.93 -7.26 -12.71
N LEU A 35 -23.62 -6.64 -11.57
CA LEU A 35 -24.57 -6.45 -10.46
C LEU A 35 -25.31 -5.11 -10.59
N PRO A 36 -26.57 -5.00 -10.15
CA PRO A 36 -27.25 -3.72 -10.00
C PRO A 36 -26.40 -2.74 -9.19
N ALA A 37 -26.42 -1.47 -9.55
CA ALA A 37 -25.69 -0.45 -8.78
C ALA A 37 -26.35 -0.28 -7.40
N ASP A 38 -25.57 -0.45 -6.34
CA ASP A 38 -25.98 -0.12 -4.98
C ASP A 38 -25.71 1.37 -4.71
N LEU A 39 -26.77 2.11 -4.43
CA LEU A 39 -26.74 3.56 -4.25
C LEU A 39 -26.97 3.97 -2.80
N ALA A 40 -27.22 3.03 -1.87
CA ALA A 40 -27.69 3.35 -0.52
C ALA A 40 -26.72 4.26 0.26
N ASP A 41 -25.42 4.19 -0.04
CA ASP A 41 -24.36 4.95 0.63
C ASP A 41 -23.55 5.86 -0.32
N VAL A 42 -24.02 6.04 -1.56
CA VAL A 42 -23.30 6.81 -2.59
C VAL A 42 -23.78 8.27 -2.57
N SER A 43 -22.93 9.18 -2.09
CA SER A 43 -23.25 10.63 -2.08
C SER A 43 -22.92 11.32 -3.40
N SER A 44 -21.91 10.82 -4.10
CA SER A 44 -21.41 11.41 -5.34
C SER A 44 -20.76 10.35 -6.20
N VAL A 45 -20.68 10.64 -7.49
CA VAL A 45 -20.05 9.77 -8.48
C VAL A 45 -18.95 10.56 -9.18
N LEU A 46 -17.79 9.94 -9.30
CA LEU A 46 -16.68 10.41 -10.12
C LEU A 46 -16.95 10.03 -11.58
N MET A 47 -17.52 10.96 -12.32
CA MET A 47 -17.85 10.78 -13.74
C MET A 47 -16.60 10.88 -14.61
N ARG A 48 -16.45 9.93 -15.52
CA ARG A 48 -15.45 10.00 -16.59
C ARG A 48 -15.81 11.11 -17.57
N GLU A 49 -14.81 11.82 -18.05
CA GLU A 49 -15.03 13.02 -18.87
C GLU A 49 -15.77 12.78 -20.19
N ASP A 50 -15.72 11.56 -20.74
CA ASP A 50 -16.48 11.14 -21.92
C ASP A 50 -17.93 10.72 -21.61
N GLY A 51 -18.32 10.71 -20.32
CA GLY A 51 -19.65 10.33 -19.84
C GLY A 51 -19.96 8.84 -19.90
N ALA A 52 -19.01 7.98 -20.28
CA ALA A 52 -19.30 6.56 -20.55
C ALA A 52 -19.34 5.68 -19.30
N CYS A 53 -18.74 6.12 -18.18
CA CYS A 53 -18.90 5.48 -16.88
C CYS A 53 -18.69 6.47 -15.74
N GLY A 54 -19.11 6.07 -14.53
CA GLY A 54 -18.81 6.77 -13.29
C GLY A 54 -18.35 5.80 -12.21
N PHE A 55 -17.68 6.31 -11.17
CA PHE A 55 -17.24 5.51 -10.04
C PHE A 55 -17.86 6.03 -8.75
N PRO A 56 -18.40 5.16 -7.87
CA PRO A 56 -19.02 5.60 -6.65
C PRO A 56 -18.01 6.18 -5.66
N GLU A 57 -18.45 7.17 -4.89
CA GLU A 57 -17.73 7.66 -3.71
C GLU A 57 -18.52 7.29 -2.45
N LEU A 58 -17.91 6.46 -1.60
CA LEU A 58 -18.52 5.96 -0.37
C LEU A 58 -17.98 6.73 0.83
N GLY A 59 -18.76 7.68 1.35
CA GLY A 59 -18.35 8.46 2.52
C GLY A 59 -17.02 9.20 2.32
N ARG A 60 -16.86 9.87 1.17
CA ARG A 60 -15.64 10.57 0.72
C ARG A 60 -14.47 9.67 0.30
N VAL A 61 -14.70 8.36 0.17
CA VAL A 61 -13.70 7.41 -0.36
C VAL A 61 -14.10 7.00 -1.78
N PRO A 62 -13.37 7.46 -2.81
CA PRO A 62 -13.54 6.99 -4.18
C PRO A 62 -13.33 5.49 -4.30
N VAL A 63 -14.22 4.77 -4.99
CA VAL A 63 -14.06 3.35 -5.34
C VAL A 63 -13.68 3.25 -6.82
N LEU A 64 -12.38 3.28 -7.07
CA LEU A 64 -11.77 3.33 -8.40
C LEU A 64 -11.20 1.97 -8.80
N MET A 65 -12.07 0.96 -8.81
CA MET A 65 -11.80 -0.35 -9.42
C MET A 65 -12.68 -0.51 -10.66
N ALA A 66 -12.11 -0.95 -11.78
CA ALA A 66 -12.86 -1.10 -13.03
C ALA A 66 -14.17 -1.91 -12.91
N PRO A 67 -14.23 -3.04 -12.17
CA PRO A 67 -15.48 -3.79 -12.03
C PRO A 67 -16.58 -3.05 -11.25
N GLU A 68 -16.22 -2.07 -10.42
CA GLU A 68 -17.15 -1.25 -9.63
C GLU A 68 -17.67 -0.01 -10.37
N ALA A 69 -17.22 0.23 -11.60
CA ALA A 69 -17.69 1.35 -12.40
C ALA A 69 -19.19 1.22 -12.71
N PHE A 70 -19.94 2.27 -12.43
CA PHE A 70 -21.34 2.45 -12.80
C PHE A 70 -21.46 2.75 -14.30
N VAL A 71 -22.33 1.98 -14.95
CA VAL A 71 -22.59 2.02 -16.39
C VAL A 71 -24.07 1.76 -16.65
N ALA A 72 -24.60 2.25 -17.77
CA ALA A 72 -25.87 1.72 -18.29
C ALA A 72 -25.75 0.21 -18.49
N SER A 73 -26.78 -0.55 -18.13
CA SER A 73 -26.76 -2.01 -18.20
C SER A 73 -26.42 -2.50 -19.63
N GLY A 74 -25.32 -3.25 -19.75
CA GLY A 74 -24.79 -3.75 -21.02
C GLY A 74 -24.18 -2.69 -21.96
N SER A 75 -23.91 -1.47 -21.50
CA SER A 75 -23.27 -0.41 -22.32
C SER A 75 -21.77 -0.58 -22.50
N LEU A 76 -21.09 -1.22 -21.54
CA LEU A 76 -19.68 -1.56 -21.59
C LEU A 76 -19.48 -3.06 -21.32
N PRO A 77 -18.39 -3.67 -21.82
CA PRO A 77 -18.06 -5.06 -21.53
C PRO A 77 -17.93 -5.28 -20.02
N ALA A 78 -18.40 -6.43 -19.55
CA ALA A 78 -18.18 -6.84 -18.17
C ALA A 78 -16.68 -7.04 -17.90
N VAL A 79 -16.25 -6.75 -16.67
CA VAL A 79 -14.89 -7.02 -16.21
C VAL A 79 -14.90 -8.34 -15.45
N ASP A 80 -14.00 -9.24 -15.82
CA ASP A 80 -13.82 -10.51 -15.15
C ASP A 80 -13.09 -10.32 -13.81
N VAL A 81 -13.80 -10.49 -12.70
CA VAL A 81 -13.23 -10.36 -11.35
C VAL A 81 -12.26 -11.50 -11.00
N SER A 82 -12.24 -12.58 -11.80
CA SER A 82 -11.24 -13.65 -11.66
C SER A 82 -9.91 -13.35 -12.36
N ASP A 83 -9.81 -12.23 -13.08
CA ASP A 83 -8.55 -11.73 -13.62
C ASP A 83 -7.53 -11.57 -12.47
N PRO A 84 -6.26 -11.98 -12.67
CA PRO A 84 -5.24 -11.90 -11.63
C PRO A 84 -5.02 -10.52 -10.99
N ARG A 85 -5.44 -9.43 -11.65
CA ARG A 85 -5.44 -8.07 -11.09
C ARG A 85 -6.44 -7.89 -9.95
N TYR A 86 -7.58 -8.57 -10.00
CA TYR A 86 -8.70 -8.35 -9.08
C TYR A 86 -8.97 -9.55 -8.16
N ALA A 87 -8.67 -10.77 -8.62
CA ALA A 87 -9.10 -12.00 -7.96
C ALA A 87 -8.75 -12.03 -6.46
N GLU A 88 -7.50 -11.68 -6.13
CA GLU A 88 -7.03 -11.67 -4.75
C GLU A 88 -7.75 -10.61 -3.89
N ALA A 89 -8.02 -9.42 -4.45
CA ALA A 89 -8.75 -8.37 -3.75
C ALA A 89 -10.19 -8.77 -3.43
N TYR A 90 -10.90 -9.40 -4.37
CA TYR A 90 -12.27 -9.86 -4.15
C TYR A 90 -12.36 -11.09 -3.24
N ASP A 91 -11.40 -12.01 -3.33
CA ASP A 91 -11.33 -13.20 -2.48
C ASP A 91 -11.02 -12.84 -1.01
N GLU A 92 -10.31 -11.72 -0.77
CA GLU A 92 -9.81 -11.33 0.54
C GLU A 92 -10.59 -10.18 1.23
N ASP A 93 -11.57 -9.57 0.55
CA ASP A 93 -12.26 -8.36 1.06
C ASP A 93 -12.86 -8.54 2.45
N GLU A 94 -13.62 -9.61 2.69
CA GLU A 94 -14.24 -9.87 4.00
C GLU A 94 -13.20 -10.01 5.11
N TYR A 95 -12.06 -10.67 4.82
CA TYR A 95 -11.00 -10.90 5.79
C TYR A 95 -10.32 -9.59 6.22
N TYR A 96 -9.92 -8.75 5.26
CA TYR A 96 -9.22 -7.50 5.57
C TYR A 96 -10.17 -6.42 6.06
N SER A 97 -11.39 -6.31 5.51
CA SER A 97 -12.37 -5.33 5.96
C SER A 97 -12.78 -5.60 7.42
N THR A 98 -13.07 -6.86 7.79
CA THR A 98 -13.35 -7.24 9.18
C THR A 98 -12.13 -7.07 10.08
N GLY A 99 -10.94 -7.44 9.59
CA GLY A 99 -9.68 -7.28 10.33
C GLY A 99 -9.35 -5.82 10.64
N ALA A 100 -9.58 -4.91 9.68
CA ALA A 100 -9.37 -3.47 9.85
C ALA A 100 -10.36 -2.85 10.84
N GLU A 101 -11.61 -3.31 10.84
CA GLU A 101 -12.63 -2.84 11.78
C GLU A 101 -12.35 -3.33 13.21
N THR A 102 -11.91 -4.58 13.39
CA THR A 102 -11.65 -5.19 14.70
C THR A 102 -10.31 -4.78 15.32
N ARG A 103 -9.27 -4.51 14.52
CA ARG A 103 -7.93 -4.12 15.02
C ARG A 103 -7.83 -2.67 15.49
N MET A 104 -8.84 -1.83 15.29
CA MET A 104 -8.83 -0.47 15.83
C MET A 104 -9.46 -0.43 17.24
N PRO A 105 -8.70 -0.09 18.29
CA PRO A 105 -9.25 0.11 19.62
C PRO A 105 -10.13 1.36 19.67
N SER A 106 -11.17 1.34 20.51
CA SER A 106 -12.05 2.46 20.84
C SER A 106 -11.40 3.54 21.75
N THR A 107 -10.09 3.47 21.97
CA THR A 107 -9.26 4.30 22.87
C THR A 107 -7.94 4.67 22.17
N PRO A 108 -7.07 5.57 22.68
CA PRO A 108 -6.06 6.29 21.88
C PRO A 108 -5.24 5.35 21.01
N ALA A 109 -5.56 5.32 19.71
CA ALA A 109 -5.07 4.33 18.77
C ALA A 109 -3.54 4.30 18.78
N GLU A 110 -2.92 3.13 18.73
CA GLU A 110 -1.46 3.01 18.61
C GLU A 110 -1.06 3.03 17.13
N LEU A 111 0.13 3.56 16.82
CA LEU A 111 0.74 3.51 15.49
C LEU A 111 1.94 2.57 15.52
N GLY A 112 1.68 1.28 15.30
CA GLY A 112 2.61 0.23 15.70
C GLY A 112 2.57 0.05 17.23
N ASP A 113 3.73 -0.05 17.88
CA ASP A 113 3.83 -0.22 19.34
C ASP A 113 3.91 1.12 20.12
N VAL A 114 3.77 2.26 19.43
CA VAL A 114 3.90 3.58 20.05
C VAL A 114 2.52 4.21 20.23
N PRO A 115 2.15 4.64 21.45
CA PRO A 115 0.92 5.40 21.66
C PRO A 115 0.89 6.65 20.78
N LEU A 116 -0.18 6.86 20.02
CA LEU A 116 -0.27 7.93 19.04
C LEU A 116 -0.02 9.33 19.62
N GLY A 117 -0.52 9.61 20.83
CA GLY A 117 -0.25 10.87 21.51
C GLY A 117 1.24 11.12 21.77
N HIS A 118 1.99 10.05 22.12
CA HIS A 118 3.44 10.14 22.28
C HIS A 118 4.14 10.37 20.94
N LEU A 119 3.72 9.65 19.89
CA LEU A 119 4.24 9.80 18.54
C LEU A 119 4.06 11.24 18.03
N ILE A 120 2.87 11.82 18.15
CA ILE A 120 2.58 13.21 17.77
C ILE A 120 3.52 14.18 18.51
N ALA A 121 3.62 14.04 19.82
CA ALA A 121 4.46 14.92 20.64
C ALA A 121 5.96 14.81 20.28
N ALA A 122 6.42 13.60 19.97
CA ALA A 122 7.82 13.35 19.60
C ALA A 122 8.13 13.73 18.15
N ALA A 123 7.17 13.60 17.23
CA ALA A 123 7.30 13.98 15.82
C ALA A 123 7.66 15.46 15.68
N ALA A 124 6.99 16.34 16.45
CA ALA A 124 7.27 17.78 16.46
C ALA A 124 8.74 18.13 16.78
N ARG A 125 9.45 17.27 17.53
CA ARG A 125 10.84 17.49 17.93
C ARG A 125 11.88 16.83 17.03
N SER A 126 11.50 15.80 16.27
CA SER A 126 12.43 14.88 15.60
C SER A 126 12.13 14.63 14.12
N SER A 127 11.11 15.28 13.57
CA SER A 127 10.75 15.17 12.14
C SER A 127 11.91 15.47 11.19
N HIS A 128 12.76 16.43 11.53
CA HIS A 128 13.94 16.82 10.74
C HIS A 128 14.98 15.71 10.58
N SER A 129 15.01 14.73 11.50
CA SER A 129 15.96 13.62 11.48
C SER A 129 15.38 12.32 10.94
N PHE A 130 14.14 12.33 10.42
CA PHE A 130 13.48 11.12 9.90
C PHE A 130 14.39 10.32 8.94
N PRO A 131 14.51 8.98 9.09
CA PRO A 131 13.76 8.10 9.99
C PRO A 131 14.39 7.86 11.37
N GLU A 132 15.16 8.82 11.89
CA GLU A 132 15.66 8.81 13.27
C GLU A 132 14.81 9.71 14.20
N PRO A 133 14.67 9.34 15.48
CA PRO A 133 15.16 8.10 16.10
C PRO A 133 14.33 6.88 15.66
N ARG A 134 14.99 5.75 15.35
CA ARG A 134 14.32 4.52 14.88
C ARG A 134 13.11 4.09 15.71
N GLY A 135 13.23 4.19 17.04
CA GLY A 135 12.17 3.79 17.98
C GLY A 135 10.86 4.55 17.85
N LEU A 136 10.86 5.66 17.10
CA LEU A 136 9.67 6.45 16.83
C LEU A 136 8.98 6.07 15.51
N TRP A 137 9.76 5.71 14.50
CA TRP A 137 9.28 5.61 13.12
C TRP A 137 9.14 4.16 12.64
N ILE A 138 10.00 3.27 13.14
CA ILE A 138 10.09 1.86 12.73
C ILE A 138 9.22 1.03 13.67
N ASP A 139 8.27 0.30 13.10
CA ASP A 139 7.31 -0.55 13.81
C ASP A 139 7.27 -1.99 13.28
N ALA A 140 7.87 -2.25 12.12
CA ALA A 140 7.97 -3.59 11.57
C ALA A 140 9.11 -4.34 12.27
N ILE A 141 8.93 -4.79 13.52
CA ILE A 141 9.99 -5.37 14.38
C ILE A 141 10.87 -6.38 13.62
N TYR A 142 10.27 -7.33 12.90
CA TYR A 142 10.99 -8.40 12.19
C TYR A 142 11.52 -7.99 10.81
N ASP A 143 11.10 -6.83 10.31
CA ASP A 143 11.49 -6.21 9.04
C ASP A 143 12.19 -4.86 9.29
N CYS A 144 12.67 -4.61 10.51
CA CYS A 144 13.01 -3.26 10.96
C CYS A 144 14.18 -2.63 10.17
N ALA A 145 15.15 -3.44 9.75
CA ALA A 145 16.23 -2.97 8.88
C ALA A 145 15.73 -2.64 7.47
N ALA A 146 14.84 -3.46 6.91
CA ALA A 146 14.26 -3.24 5.60
C ALA A 146 13.38 -1.98 5.58
N GLN A 147 12.52 -1.80 6.59
CA GLN A 147 11.72 -0.60 6.78
C GLN A 147 12.57 0.64 6.95
N HIS A 148 13.64 0.56 7.74
CA HIS A 148 14.55 1.69 7.92
C HIS A 148 15.24 2.09 6.62
N GLU A 149 15.71 1.12 5.83
CA GLU A 149 16.34 1.37 4.54
C GLU A 149 15.36 1.97 3.53
N ALA A 150 14.13 1.44 3.47
CA ALA A 150 13.05 2.02 2.67
C ALA A 150 12.79 3.49 3.04
N TYR A 151 12.62 3.79 4.33
CA TYR A 151 12.38 5.16 4.78
C TYR A 151 13.56 6.09 4.51
N ARG A 152 14.80 5.61 4.68
CA ARG A 152 16.01 6.39 4.33
C ARG A 152 16.04 6.71 2.84
N HIS A 153 15.65 5.76 1.99
CA HIS A 153 15.56 5.99 0.55
C HIS A 153 14.50 7.04 0.21
N LEU A 154 13.34 7.04 0.89
CA LEU A 154 12.29 8.04 0.65
C LEU A 154 12.62 9.43 1.22
N ALA A 155 13.46 9.52 2.25
CA ALA A 155 13.84 10.78 2.89
C ALA A 155 14.61 11.73 1.96
N PRO A 156 14.43 13.06 2.08
CA PRO A 156 13.49 13.74 2.99
C PRO A 156 12.04 13.61 2.50
N VAL A 157 11.08 13.57 3.43
CA VAL A 157 9.63 13.48 3.12
C VAL A 157 8.87 14.79 3.35
N ALA A 158 9.50 15.77 4.01
CA ALA A 158 8.87 17.06 4.30
C ALA A 158 8.48 17.80 3.01
N GLY A 159 7.26 18.36 2.99
CA GLY A 159 6.71 19.10 1.86
C GLY A 159 6.33 18.26 0.64
N LYS A 160 6.45 16.93 0.71
CA LYS A 160 6.16 16.03 -0.42
C LYS A 160 4.73 15.48 -0.38
N ARG A 161 4.21 15.08 -1.54
CA ARG A 161 3.04 14.21 -1.69
C ARG A 161 3.48 12.76 -1.80
N ILE A 162 2.97 11.92 -0.90
CA ILE A 162 3.40 10.53 -0.77
C ILE A 162 2.23 9.58 -0.90
N LEU A 163 2.39 8.52 -1.68
CA LEU A 163 1.40 7.45 -1.81
C LEU A 163 1.84 6.23 -0.98
N GLN A 164 0.95 5.73 -0.15
CA GLN A 164 1.05 4.40 0.45
C GLN A 164 0.20 3.41 -0.36
N LEU A 165 0.78 2.24 -0.67
CA LEU A 165 0.07 1.12 -1.29
C LEU A 165 -0.20 0.03 -0.26
N GLY A 166 -1.48 -0.28 -0.08
CA GLY A 166 -2.01 -1.36 0.76
C GLY A 166 -1.98 -1.07 2.27
N GLY A 167 -2.73 -1.89 3.00
CA GLY A 167 -2.87 -1.82 4.44
C GLY A 167 -3.64 -0.59 4.91
N ILE A 168 -3.64 -0.39 6.23
CA ILE A 168 -4.09 0.87 6.83
C ILE A 168 -3.01 1.94 6.67
N ALA A 169 -3.39 3.21 6.58
CA ALA A 169 -2.54 4.38 6.33
C ALA A 169 -1.54 4.71 7.47
N SER A 170 -1.04 3.73 8.22
CA SER A 170 -0.13 3.93 9.34
C SER A 170 1.16 4.63 8.90
N HIS A 171 1.71 4.25 7.75
CA HIS A 171 2.92 4.85 7.19
C HIS A 171 2.64 6.24 6.61
N ALA A 172 1.53 6.41 5.88
CA ALA A 172 1.06 7.71 5.38
C ALA A 172 0.86 8.72 6.53
N VAL A 173 0.22 8.32 7.63
CA VAL A 173 0.08 9.17 8.82
C VAL A 173 1.44 9.51 9.43
N LYS A 174 2.37 8.56 9.53
CA LYS A 174 3.75 8.85 9.95
C LYS A 174 4.42 9.89 9.05
N PHE A 175 4.31 9.76 7.72
CA PHE A 175 4.87 10.76 6.80
C PHE A 175 4.23 12.15 6.99
N LEU A 176 2.93 12.22 7.23
CA LEU A 176 2.24 13.48 7.55
C LEU A 176 2.72 14.12 8.86
N LEU A 177 3.02 13.30 9.89
CA LEU A 177 3.59 13.76 11.16
C LEU A 177 5.05 14.21 11.02
N VAL A 178 5.81 13.62 10.08
CA VAL A 178 7.16 14.08 9.71
C VAL A 178 7.12 15.40 8.92
N GLY A 179 5.98 15.73 8.30
CA GLY A 179 5.79 16.99 7.58
C GLY A 179 5.63 16.85 6.07
N ALA A 180 5.27 15.67 5.56
CA ALA A 180 4.75 15.54 4.20
C ALA A 180 3.59 16.53 3.99
N ALA A 181 3.52 17.16 2.81
CA ALA A 181 2.47 18.11 2.51
C ALA A 181 1.11 17.42 2.43
N GLU A 182 1.09 16.22 1.86
CA GLU A 182 -0.11 15.45 1.57
C GLU A 182 0.26 13.97 1.53
N SER A 183 -0.66 13.09 1.93
CA SER A 183 -0.46 11.65 1.77
C SER A 183 -1.74 10.98 1.27
N TRP A 184 -1.53 9.96 0.45
CA TRP A 184 -2.59 9.19 -0.17
C TRP A 184 -2.45 7.74 0.25
N LEU A 185 -3.57 7.08 0.54
CA LEU A 185 -3.65 5.63 0.65
C LEU A 185 -4.40 5.10 -0.57
N LEU A 186 -3.80 4.11 -1.23
CA LEU A 186 -4.52 3.21 -2.13
C LEU A 186 -4.62 1.83 -1.47
N THR A 187 -5.83 1.31 -1.35
CA THR A 187 -6.10 -0.05 -0.85
C THR A 187 -7.27 -0.64 -1.63
N PRO A 188 -7.32 -1.95 -1.93
CA PRO A 188 -8.53 -2.55 -2.47
C PRO A 188 -9.69 -2.60 -1.45
N MET A 189 -9.41 -2.36 -0.17
CA MET A 189 -10.34 -2.65 0.93
C MET A 189 -10.96 -1.38 1.49
N ILE A 190 -12.29 -1.23 1.37
CA ILE A 190 -13.01 -0.07 1.92
C ILE A 190 -12.89 0.00 3.46
N GLY A 191 -12.82 -1.13 4.14
CA GLY A 191 -12.61 -1.19 5.59
C GLY A 191 -11.28 -0.55 6.02
N GLU A 192 -10.20 -0.82 5.27
CA GLU A 192 -8.89 -0.21 5.51
C GLU A 192 -8.89 1.30 5.25
N ALA A 193 -9.56 1.74 4.18
CA ALA A 193 -9.71 3.17 3.88
C ALA A 193 -10.47 3.91 4.99
N ARG A 194 -11.58 3.36 5.48
CA ARG A 194 -12.37 3.91 6.60
C ARG A 194 -11.57 3.93 7.90
N ALA A 195 -10.87 2.85 8.22
CA ALA A 195 -9.98 2.77 9.39
C ALA A 195 -8.88 3.84 9.32
N SER A 196 -8.31 4.05 8.13
CA SER A 196 -7.27 5.04 7.87
C SER A 196 -7.73 6.48 8.09
N LEU A 197 -8.95 6.81 7.66
CA LEU A 197 -9.54 8.13 7.93
C LEU A 197 -9.76 8.35 9.44
N ARG A 198 -10.21 7.33 10.18
CA ARG A 198 -10.31 7.40 11.65
C ARG A 198 -8.95 7.60 12.32
N LEU A 199 -7.93 6.90 11.84
CA LEU A 199 -6.56 7.03 12.34
C LEU A 199 -6.01 8.45 12.08
N ALA A 200 -6.21 9.00 10.88
CA ALA A 200 -5.78 10.35 10.56
C ALA A 200 -6.51 11.41 11.39
N ARG A 201 -7.80 11.22 11.67
CA ARG A 201 -8.55 12.08 12.61
C ARG A 201 -7.95 12.04 14.00
N ALA A 202 -7.71 10.85 14.54
CA ALA A 202 -7.09 10.68 15.85
C ALA A 202 -5.69 11.30 15.91
N ALA A 203 -4.97 11.32 14.78
CA ALA A 203 -3.66 11.92 14.65
C ALA A 203 -3.67 13.44 14.37
N GLY A 204 -4.84 14.05 14.15
CA GLY A 204 -4.96 15.47 13.80
C GLY A 204 -4.41 15.81 12.41
N VAL A 205 -4.44 14.87 11.47
CA VAL A 205 -3.91 15.04 10.10
C VAL A 205 -4.91 14.68 9.00
N GLU A 206 -6.20 14.55 9.36
CA GLU A 206 -7.27 14.15 8.44
C GLU A 206 -7.41 15.02 7.19
N ASP A 207 -7.14 16.33 7.29
CA ASP A 207 -7.21 17.25 6.15
C ASP A 207 -6.11 17.03 5.10
N ARG A 208 -5.09 16.23 5.42
CA ARG A 208 -3.95 15.93 4.54
C ARG A 208 -3.85 14.46 4.13
N LEU A 209 -4.75 13.60 4.64
CA LEU A 209 -4.84 12.19 4.22
C LEU A 209 -6.03 12.01 3.27
N HIS A 210 -5.76 11.41 2.12
CA HIS A 210 -6.78 11.01 1.16
C HIS A 210 -6.73 9.49 0.98
N CYS A 211 -7.88 8.82 1.01
CA CYS A 211 -7.97 7.37 0.79
C CYS A 211 -8.73 7.10 -0.51
N VAL A 212 -8.24 6.15 -1.30
CA VAL A 212 -8.87 5.68 -2.54
C VAL A 212 -8.93 4.16 -2.49
N VAL A 213 -10.11 3.61 -2.79
CA VAL A 213 -10.23 2.19 -3.05
C VAL A 213 -9.79 1.89 -4.48
N GLY A 214 -8.81 1.02 -4.66
CA GLY A 214 -8.22 0.68 -5.95
C GLY A 214 -7.06 -0.31 -5.83
N ILE A 215 -6.52 -0.73 -6.98
CA ILE A 215 -5.44 -1.75 -7.06
C ILE A 215 -4.15 -1.18 -7.64
N GLY A 216 -3.01 -1.80 -7.28
CA GLY A 216 -1.69 -1.33 -7.69
C GLY A 216 -1.43 -1.42 -9.19
N GLU A 217 -2.10 -2.36 -9.86
CA GLU A 217 -2.01 -2.66 -11.29
C GLU A 217 -2.67 -1.60 -12.17
N GLU A 218 -3.55 -0.78 -11.59
CA GLU A 218 -4.36 0.22 -12.30
C GLU A 218 -4.49 1.49 -11.46
N LEU A 219 -3.35 2.08 -11.05
CA LEU A 219 -3.32 3.26 -10.20
C LEU A 219 -4.21 4.38 -10.79
N PRO A 220 -5.23 4.85 -10.05
CA PRO A 220 -6.19 5.83 -10.54
C PRO A 220 -5.72 7.27 -10.34
N PHE A 221 -4.43 7.52 -10.56
CA PHE A 221 -3.79 8.81 -10.39
C PHE A 221 -3.20 9.30 -11.70
N GLU A 222 -3.17 10.62 -11.90
CA GLU A 222 -2.47 11.29 -12.99
C GLU A 222 -0.98 10.92 -13.01
N ASP A 223 -0.38 11.03 -14.19
CA ASP A 223 1.06 10.89 -14.37
C ASP A 223 1.81 11.91 -13.51
N ALA A 224 2.97 11.51 -12.97
CA ALA A 224 3.82 12.37 -12.17
C ALA A 224 3.13 13.03 -10.95
N ALA A 225 2.06 12.44 -10.42
CA ALA A 225 1.30 12.99 -9.30
C ALA A 225 2.06 12.97 -7.95
N PHE A 226 3.01 12.05 -7.75
CA PHE A 226 3.65 11.79 -6.46
C PHE A 226 5.16 12.01 -6.46
N ASP A 227 5.69 12.43 -5.31
CA ASP A 227 7.13 12.50 -5.04
C ASP A 227 7.71 11.15 -4.60
N ALA A 228 6.90 10.37 -3.89
CA ALA A 228 7.32 9.13 -3.27
C ALA A 228 6.17 8.12 -3.18
N ILE A 229 6.50 6.84 -3.31
CA ILE A 229 5.60 5.71 -3.07
C ILE A 229 6.24 4.81 -2.02
N TYR A 230 5.47 4.42 -1.01
CA TYR A 230 5.83 3.42 -0.02
C TYR A 230 4.86 2.24 -0.07
N SER A 231 5.37 1.01 -0.01
CA SER A 231 4.54 -0.19 0.18
C SER A 231 5.13 -1.10 1.25
N GLY A 232 4.40 -1.30 2.34
CA GLY A 232 4.82 -2.14 3.45
C GLY A 232 4.09 -3.47 3.43
N GLY A 233 4.66 -4.48 2.78
CA GLY A 233 4.11 -5.84 2.74
C GLY A 233 2.92 -5.99 1.81
N SER A 234 2.82 -5.20 0.74
CA SER A 234 1.67 -5.27 -0.19
C SER A 234 2.07 -5.61 -1.63
N ILE A 235 3.31 -5.36 -2.06
CA ILE A 235 3.71 -5.62 -3.46
C ILE A 235 3.62 -7.11 -3.81
N HIS A 236 3.85 -7.99 -2.84
CA HIS A 236 3.80 -9.43 -3.06
C HIS A 236 2.39 -9.96 -3.38
N HIS A 237 1.33 -9.19 -3.12
CA HIS A 237 -0.05 -9.46 -3.55
C HIS A 237 -0.36 -8.99 -4.99
N THR A 238 0.51 -8.15 -5.57
CA THR A 238 0.25 -7.53 -6.88
C THR A 238 0.82 -8.30 -8.07
N VAL A 239 0.28 -8.08 -9.26
CA VAL A 239 0.91 -8.43 -10.54
C VAL A 239 2.04 -7.44 -10.82
N THR A 240 3.25 -7.78 -10.35
CA THR A 240 4.40 -6.85 -10.32
C THR A 240 4.78 -6.22 -11.66
N PRO A 241 4.67 -6.89 -12.84
CA PRO A 241 4.91 -6.23 -14.13
C PRO A 241 3.88 -5.14 -14.48
N LEU A 242 2.70 -5.13 -13.86
CA LEU A 242 1.71 -4.06 -14.05
C LEU A 242 1.90 -2.98 -12.98
N SER A 243 1.94 -3.41 -11.72
CA SER A 243 1.96 -2.47 -10.59
C SER A 243 3.23 -1.63 -10.51
N LEU A 244 4.41 -2.18 -10.85
CA LEU A 244 5.66 -1.43 -10.82
C LEU A 244 5.75 -0.38 -11.95
N PHE A 245 5.15 -0.64 -13.11
CA PHE A 245 5.06 0.34 -14.20
C PHE A 245 4.06 1.45 -13.88
N GLU A 246 2.93 1.13 -13.25
CA GLU A 246 2.01 2.15 -12.74
C GLU A 246 2.67 3.00 -11.64
N CYS A 247 3.40 2.38 -10.71
CA CYS A 247 4.19 3.11 -9.71
C CYS A 247 5.17 4.09 -10.37
N ARG A 248 5.87 3.65 -11.42
CA ARG A 248 6.75 4.50 -12.22
C ARG A 248 6.00 5.63 -12.91
N ARG A 249 4.81 5.38 -13.45
CA ARG A 249 3.99 6.38 -14.18
C ARG A 249 3.54 7.52 -13.27
N VAL A 250 3.05 7.19 -12.07
CA VAL A 250 2.51 8.20 -11.14
C VAL A 250 3.60 8.92 -10.34
N LEU A 251 4.84 8.44 -10.38
CA LEU A 251 5.99 9.13 -9.80
C LEU A 251 6.52 10.20 -10.75
N ARG A 252 6.75 11.40 -10.23
CA ARG A 252 7.43 12.48 -10.97
C ARG A 252 8.88 12.12 -11.28
N ALA A 253 9.49 12.89 -12.19
CA ALA A 253 10.93 12.85 -12.42
C ALA A 253 11.72 13.01 -11.11
N GLY A 254 12.67 12.10 -10.83
CA GLY A 254 13.40 12.02 -9.57
C GLY A 254 12.59 11.47 -8.38
N GLY A 255 11.34 11.07 -8.59
CA GLY A 255 10.48 10.44 -7.60
C GLY A 255 11.01 9.07 -7.17
N ARG A 256 10.66 8.64 -5.95
CA ARG A 256 11.23 7.45 -5.33
C ARG A 256 10.19 6.42 -4.94
N PHE A 257 10.44 5.17 -5.28
CA PHE A 257 9.66 4.02 -4.84
C PHE A 257 10.45 3.25 -3.79
N ALA A 258 9.79 2.84 -2.71
CA ALA A 258 10.33 1.89 -1.76
C ALA A 258 9.26 0.88 -1.32
N ALA A 259 9.61 -0.40 -1.29
CA ALA A 259 8.76 -1.44 -0.72
C ALA A 259 9.53 -2.38 0.20
N VAL A 260 8.82 -2.94 1.19
CA VAL A 260 9.35 -3.95 2.12
C VAL A 260 8.45 -5.17 2.05
N ASP A 261 8.96 -6.28 1.57
CA ASP A 261 8.12 -7.44 1.26
C ASP A 261 8.80 -8.79 1.60
N PRO A 262 8.01 -9.85 1.83
CA PRO A 262 8.55 -11.19 2.06
C PRO A 262 9.23 -11.75 0.81
N TRP A 263 10.36 -12.40 1.00
CA TRP A 263 11.12 -13.06 -0.07
C TRP A 263 11.04 -14.58 0.01
N ARG A 264 10.87 -15.24 -1.14
CA ARG A 264 10.83 -16.69 -1.26
C ARG A 264 12.24 -17.27 -1.09
N THR A 265 12.53 -17.77 0.11
CA THR A 265 13.79 -18.49 0.37
C THR A 265 13.72 -19.96 -0.12
N PRO A 266 14.86 -20.62 -0.39
CA PRO A 266 14.90 -22.03 -0.78
C PRO A 266 14.18 -22.97 0.20
N PHE A 267 14.22 -22.66 1.50
CA PHE A 267 13.58 -23.44 2.56
C PHE A 267 12.18 -22.93 2.95
N TYR A 268 11.62 -21.96 2.23
CA TYR A 268 10.31 -21.36 2.51
C TYR A 268 9.20 -22.40 2.68
N ARG A 269 9.19 -23.44 1.84
CA ARG A 269 8.19 -24.53 1.91
C ARG A 269 8.32 -25.36 3.19
N ILE A 270 9.54 -25.59 3.66
CA ILE A 270 9.80 -26.30 4.92
C ILE A 270 9.38 -25.41 6.10
N GLY A 271 9.74 -24.12 6.07
CA GLY A 271 9.33 -23.16 7.09
C GLY A 271 7.81 -23.05 7.24
N ILE A 272 7.06 -23.00 6.14
CA ILE A 272 5.58 -23.04 6.17
C ILE A 272 5.08 -24.38 6.70
N ALA A 273 5.63 -25.50 6.22
CA ALA A 273 5.17 -26.82 6.63
C ALA A 273 5.36 -27.06 8.14
N VAL A 274 6.41 -26.50 8.73
CA VAL A 274 6.74 -26.67 10.15
C VAL A 274 6.03 -25.64 11.04
N PHE A 275 5.91 -24.38 10.59
CA PHE A 275 5.47 -23.28 11.46
C PHE A 275 4.18 -22.59 11.02
N GLY A 276 3.59 -22.99 9.90
CA GLY A 276 2.41 -22.33 9.31
C GLY A 276 2.74 -20.98 8.66
N LYS A 277 1.83 -20.46 7.83
CA LYS A 277 1.97 -19.13 7.22
C LYS A 277 1.87 -18.01 8.27
N ARG A 278 2.36 -16.81 7.95
CA ARG A 278 2.17 -15.59 8.77
C ARG A 278 0.75 -15.05 8.58
N GLU A 279 0.26 -15.08 7.35
CA GLU A 279 -1.11 -14.71 6.96
C GLU A 279 -1.75 -15.86 6.15
N PRO A 280 -3.03 -16.19 6.40
CA PRO A 280 -3.63 -17.42 5.88
C PRO A 280 -3.93 -17.40 4.37
N ILE A 281 -4.18 -16.23 3.76
CA ILE A 281 -4.78 -16.11 2.43
C ILE A 281 -3.75 -15.61 1.39
N HIS A 282 -3.83 -16.18 0.18
CA HIS A 282 -3.09 -15.97 -1.10
C HIS A 282 -1.68 -15.34 -1.18
N CYS A 283 -0.88 -15.28 -0.10
CA CYS A 283 0.47 -14.72 -0.11
C CYS A 283 1.42 -15.46 -1.08
N ARG A 284 1.81 -14.78 -2.16
CA ARG A 284 2.90 -15.19 -3.06
C ARG A 284 4.13 -14.36 -2.72
N PRO A 285 5.18 -14.88 -2.05
CA PRO A 285 6.35 -14.06 -1.78
C PRO A 285 7.07 -13.66 -3.07
N LEU A 286 7.86 -12.58 -2.98
CA LEU A 286 8.69 -12.13 -4.07
C LEU A 286 9.80 -13.14 -4.38
N ASN A 287 10.24 -13.15 -5.63
CA ASN A 287 11.32 -13.98 -6.15
C ASN A 287 12.02 -13.22 -7.29
N PRO A 288 13.14 -13.72 -7.85
CA PRO A 288 13.87 -13.01 -8.90
C PRO A 288 13.01 -12.60 -10.11
N ALA A 289 12.12 -13.48 -10.58
CA ALA A 289 11.25 -13.18 -11.72
C ALA A 289 10.23 -12.08 -11.40
N ARG A 290 9.69 -12.07 -10.17
CA ARG A 290 8.70 -11.05 -9.77
C ARG A 290 9.31 -9.68 -9.49
N VAL A 291 10.61 -9.59 -9.18
CA VAL A 291 11.29 -8.30 -9.01
C VAL A 291 12.01 -7.82 -10.26
N ALA A 292 12.15 -8.66 -11.29
CA ALA A 292 12.77 -8.26 -12.57
C ALA A 292 12.15 -6.98 -13.16
N PRO A 293 10.81 -6.79 -13.17
CA PRO A 293 10.20 -5.57 -13.70
C PRO A 293 10.62 -4.28 -12.96
N LEU A 294 11.13 -4.36 -11.72
CA LEU A 294 11.66 -3.20 -11.00
C LEU A 294 12.83 -2.56 -11.76
N TYR A 295 13.70 -3.38 -12.34
CA TYR A 295 14.88 -2.92 -13.08
C TYR A 295 14.52 -2.39 -14.46
N GLU A 296 13.35 -2.72 -14.98
CA GLU A 296 12.81 -2.18 -16.24
C GLU A 296 12.05 -0.88 -16.00
N ALA A 297 11.27 -0.80 -14.93
CA ALA A 297 10.45 0.36 -14.61
C ALA A 297 11.27 1.56 -14.10
N PHE A 298 12.40 1.36 -13.42
CA PHE A 298 13.16 2.44 -12.79
C PHE A 298 14.59 2.54 -13.32
N SER A 299 15.02 3.77 -13.67
CA SER A 299 16.39 4.05 -14.13
C SER A 299 17.47 3.69 -13.10
N ARG A 300 17.14 3.79 -11.81
CA ARG A 300 17.96 3.26 -10.72
C ARG A 300 17.10 2.37 -9.84
N ALA A 301 17.46 1.10 -9.79
CA ALA A 301 16.76 0.10 -9.02
C ALA A 301 17.74 -0.73 -8.19
N GLN A 302 17.30 -1.14 -7.00
CA GLN A 302 18.05 -2.02 -6.12
C GLN A 302 17.09 -2.93 -5.35
N VAL A 303 17.47 -4.20 -5.21
CA VAL A 303 16.86 -5.12 -4.26
C VAL A 303 17.88 -5.43 -3.17
N VAL A 304 17.53 -5.11 -1.92
CA VAL A 304 18.38 -5.36 -0.76
C VAL A 304 17.75 -6.46 0.08
N HIS A 305 18.53 -7.46 0.44
CA HIS A 305 18.07 -8.57 1.26
C HIS A 305 18.46 -8.38 2.73
N HIS A 306 17.56 -8.79 3.61
CA HIS A 306 17.70 -8.69 5.06
C HIS A 306 17.32 -10.00 5.75
N GLY A 307 17.89 -10.24 6.93
CA GLY A 307 17.47 -11.32 7.82
C GLY A 307 17.65 -12.70 7.21
N ALA A 308 18.86 -13.00 6.73
CA ALA A 308 19.21 -14.27 6.09
C ALA A 308 19.18 -15.44 7.06
N LEU A 309 19.61 -15.23 8.30
CA LEU A 309 19.71 -16.29 9.32
C LEU A 309 18.71 -16.11 10.46
N THR A 310 18.38 -14.87 10.81
CA THR A 310 17.76 -14.57 12.11
C THR A 310 16.26 -14.32 12.05
N ARG A 311 15.72 -13.93 10.88
CA ARG A 311 14.30 -13.56 10.74
C ARG A 311 13.34 -14.71 11.06
N TYR A 312 13.55 -15.90 10.49
CA TYR A 312 12.68 -17.04 10.79
C TYR A 312 12.77 -17.51 12.25
N PRO A 313 13.96 -17.67 12.86
CA PRO A 313 14.06 -17.94 14.29
C PRO A 313 13.31 -16.93 15.15
N LEU A 314 13.41 -15.62 14.85
CA LEU A 314 12.68 -14.58 15.56
C LEU A 314 11.16 -14.70 15.40
N LEU A 315 10.67 -15.03 14.19
CA LEU A 315 9.25 -15.27 13.94
C LEU A 315 8.74 -16.54 14.67
N VAL A 316 9.56 -17.58 14.77
CA VAL A 316 9.21 -18.79 15.54
C VAL A 316 9.13 -18.46 17.03
N LEU A 317 10.11 -17.73 17.57
CA LEU A 317 10.08 -17.28 18.97
C LEU A 317 8.83 -16.43 19.24
N GLN A 318 8.45 -15.54 18.33
CA GLN A 318 7.22 -14.76 18.45
C GLN A 318 5.98 -15.65 18.53
N LYS A 319 5.87 -16.67 17.68
CA LYS A 319 4.76 -17.63 17.69
C LYS A 319 4.71 -18.43 19.00
N LEU A 320 5.84 -18.60 19.67
CA LEU A 320 5.95 -19.23 21.00
C LEU A 320 5.73 -18.23 22.15
N GLY A 321 5.32 -17.00 21.88
CA GLY A 321 5.04 -15.97 22.89
C GLY A 321 6.26 -15.15 23.32
N VAL A 322 7.42 -15.33 22.67
CA VAL A 322 8.65 -14.58 22.95
C VAL A 322 8.86 -13.50 21.89
N SER A 323 8.54 -12.24 22.21
CA SER A 323 8.79 -11.10 21.34
C SER A 323 10.13 -10.42 21.66
N ALA A 324 10.85 -9.99 20.62
CA ALA A 324 12.03 -9.15 20.77
C ALA A 324 11.58 -7.68 20.83
N SER A 325 12.20 -6.87 21.71
CA SER A 325 12.06 -5.42 21.61
C SER A 325 12.63 -4.93 20.27
N LEU A 326 12.14 -3.81 19.75
CA LEU A 326 12.66 -3.21 18.52
C LEU A 326 14.19 -3.00 18.58
N GLY A 327 14.73 -2.57 19.73
CA GLY A 327 16.16 -2.38 19.90
C GLY A 327 16.97 -3.68 19.78
N ALA A 328 16.46 -4.77 20.36
CA ALA A 328 17.09 -6.09 20.24
C ALA A 328 16.97 -6.63 18.81
N ALA A 329 15.76 -6.58 18.22
CA ALA A 329 15.52 -7.02 16.85
C ALA A 329 16.40 -6.27 15.84
N TRP A 330 16.54 -4.95 16.02
CA TRP A 330 17.44 -4.12 15.22
C TRP A 330 18.88 -4.61 15.29
N TRP A 331 19.42 -4.81 16.50
CA TRP A 331 20.79 -5.27 16.68
C TRP A 331 21.03 -6.65 16.05
N ILE A 332 20.11 -7.59 16.27
CA ILE A 332 20.16 -8.93 15.70
C ILE A 332 20.18 -8.85 14.17
N ASN A 333 19.25 -8.09 13.58
CA ASN A 333 19.13 -7.97 12.13
C ASN A 333 20.35 -7.29 11.50
N ARG A 334 20.91 -6.26 12.15
CA ARG A 334 22.12 -5.57 11.68
C ARG A 334 23.36 -6.45 11.73
N VAL A 335 23.51 -7.27 12.78
CA VAL A 335 24.62 -8.23 12.87
C VAL A 335 24.48 -9.32 11.82
N ASP A 336 23.26 -9.85 11.62
CA ASP A 336 22.95 -10.82 10.56
C ASP A 336 23.31 -10.24 9.19
N ASP A 337 22.80 -9.05 8.85
CA ASP A 337 23.06 -8.39 7.57
C ASP A 337 24.56 -8.13 7.35
N LEU A 338 25.28 -7.70 8.39
CA LEU A 338 26.73 -7.44 8.30
C LEU A 338 27.50 -8.74 8.08
N ALA A 339 27.29 -9.76 8.92
CA ALA A 339 27.96 -11.04 8.81
C ALA A 339 27.66 -11.72 7.46
N CYS A 340 26.42 -11.67 7.00
CA CYS A 340 25.99 -12.24 5.73
C CYS A 340 26.46 -11.43 4.52
N SER A 341 26.83 -10.16 4.69
CA SER A 341 27.48 -9.36 3.64
C SER A 341 28.96 -9.71 3.47
N MET A 342 29.62 -10.26 4.49
CA MET A 342 31.03 -10.66 4.42
C MET A 342 31.24 -11.97 3.65
N ALA A 343 30.24 -12.84 3.60
CA ALA A 343 30.25 -14.08 2.85
C ALA A 343 29.52 -13.92 1.50
N PRO A 344 30.19 -14.14 0.35
CA PRO A 344 29.56 -14.00 -0.97
C PRO A 344 28.29 -14.84 -1.11
N GLY A 345 27.19 -14.19 -1.51
CA GLY A 345 25.91 -14.84 -1.76
C GLY A 345 25.05 -15.12 -0.52
N LEU A 346 25.61 -15.08 0.70
CA LEU A 346 24.86 -15.41 1.91
C LEU A 346 23.72 -14.41 2.19
N ARG A 347 23.97 -13.11 2.01
CA ARG A 347 22.93 -12.08 2.13
C ARG A 347 21.74 -12.29 1.20
N ARG A 348 21.93 -12.90 0.01
CA ARG A 348 20.83 -13.17 -0.94
C ARG A 348 19.85 -14.23 -0.45
N LEU A 349 20.17 -14.93 0.64
CA LEU A 349 19.25 -15.86 1.32
C LEU A 349 18.29 -15.14 2.28
N GLY A 350 18.37 -13.81 2.40
CA GLY A 350 17.43 -12.98 3.16
C GLY A 350 15.97 -13.29 2.84
N SER A 351 15.16 -13.38 3.88
CA SER A 351 13.72 -13.70 3.81
C SER A 351 12.82 -12.46 3.86
N SER A 352 13.41 -11.29 4.04
CA SER A 352 12.82 -9.97 3.83
C SER A 352 13.64 -9.23 2.78
N VAL A 353 12.98 -8.44 1.95
CA VAL A 353 13.63 -7.59 0.95
C VAL A 353 13.12 -6.16 1.01
N THR A 354 14.03 -5.24 0.71
CA THR A 354 13.73 -3.86 0.37
C THR A 354 13.84 -3.69 -1.14
N LEU A 355 12.77 -3.30 -1.81
CA LEU A 355 12.80 -2.86 -3.21
C LEU A 355 12.95 -1.35 -3.24
N LEU A 356 13.94 -0.85 -3.97
CA LEU A 356 14.22 0.58 -4.11
C LEU A 356 14.21 0.94 -5.58
N GLY A 357 13.45 1.98 -5.94
CA GLY A 357 13.37 2.53 -7.30
C GLY A 357 13.51 4.04 -7.29
N THR A 358 14.14 4.61 -8.32
CA THR A 358 14.19 6.06 -8.58
C THR A 358 13.90 6.31 -10.05
N VAL A 359 12.99 7.25 -10.32
CA VAL A 359 12.69 7.74 -11.66
C VAL A 359 13.83 8.64 -12.14
N GLY A 360 14.27 8.50 -13.39
CA GLY A 360 15.29 9.40 -13.96
C GLY A 360 14.80 10.85 -14.00
N LEU A 361 15.73 11.80 -14.10
CA LEU A 361 15.37 13.22 -14.23
C LEU A 361 14.93 13.60 -15.65
N THR A 362 15.18 12.71 -16.61
CA THR A 362 14.97 12.91 -18.05
C THR A 362 14.05 11.86 -18.66
N ASP A 363 13.48 10.98 -17.83
CA ASP A 363 12.64 9.86 -18.26
C ASP A 363 11.17 10.23 -18.39
#